data_AF-A0A952S7K4-F1
#
_entry.id   AF-A0A952S7K4-F1
#
_cell.length_a   1.000
_cell.length_b   1.000
_cell.length_c   1.000
_cell.angle_alpha   90.00
_cell.angle_beta   90.00
_cell.angle_gamma   90.00
#
_symmetry.space_group_name_H-M   'P 1'
#
loop_
_entity.id
_entity.type
_entity.pdbx_description
1 polymer ?
#
loop_
_entity_poly.entity_id
_entity_poly.type
_entity_poly.pdbx_seq_one_letter_code
_entity_poly.pdbx_strand_id
1 'polypeptide(L)' 'MKKVARTKLIQEGEYVAEVSVELTLTEDEWSPYLSVEEAYKLDIVREALRRGDVRSAARYGRVFTLMPVAA' A
#
# COMPACT_ATOMS: atom_id res chain seq x y z
N MET A 1 -1.52 -18.97 -13.52
CA MET A 1 -1.75 -17.55 -13.15
C MET A 1 -0.42 -16.92 -12.78
N LYS A 2 -0.06 -15.80 -13.39
CA LYS A 2 1.22 -15.13 -13.14
C LYS A 2 1.03 -14.10 -12.04
N LYS A 3 1.94 -14.05 -11.07
CA LYS A 3 1.90 -13.03 -10.01
C LYS A 3 2.92 -11.93 -10.30
N VAL A 4 2.57 -10.68 -10.01
CA VAL A 4 3.45 -9.52 -10.20
C VAL A 4 3.39 -8.62 -8.96
N ALA A 5 4.56 -8.20 -8.49
CA ALA A 5 4.66 -7.25 -7.40
C ALA A 5 4.37 -5.82 -7.90
N ARG A 6 3.59 -5.06 -7.14
CA ARG A 6 3.27 -3.66 -7.43
C ARG A 6 3.32 -2.84 -6.14
N THR A 7 4.06 -1.74 -6.15
CA THR A 7 4.04 -0.78 -5.04
C THR A 7 2.76 0.06 -5.09
N LYS A 8 2.08 0.15 -3.96
CA LYS A 8 0.95 1.07 -3.70
C LYS A 8 1.41 2.13 -2.69
N LEU A 9 0.93 3.35 -2.90
CA LEU A 9 1.11 4.44 -1.95
C LEU A 9 -0.18 4.62 -1.16
N ILE A 10 -0.10 4.51 0.16
CA ILE A 10 -1.20 4.78 1.08
C ILE A 10 -0.90 6.07 1.82
N GLN A 11 -1.75 7.08 1.63
CA GLN A 11 -1.60 8.39 2.25
C GLN A 11 -2.69 8.60 3.30
N GLU A 12 -2.30 8.99 4.52
CA GLU A 12 -3.20 9.45 5.56
C GLU A 12 -2.52 10.59 6.32
N GLY A 13 -3.17 11.76 6.35
CA GLY A 13 -2.62 12.97 6.98
C GLY A 13 -1.25 13.35 6.39
N GLU A 14 -0.27 13.53 7.28
CA GLU A 14 1.11 13.89 6.93
C GLU A 14 1.99 12.69 6.54
N TYR A 15 1.45 11.46 6.56
CA TYR A 15 2.24 10.26 6.29
C TYR A 15 1.85 9.60 4.95
N VAL A 16 2.84 9.00 4.30
CA VAL A 16 2.69 8.11 3.14
C VAL A 16 3.43 6.81 3.40
N ALA A 17 2.81 5.67 3.09
CA ALA A 17 3.47 4.36 3.11
C ALA A 17 3.58 3.77 1.70
N GLU A 18 4.77 3.32 1.33
CA GLU A 18 5.04 2.46 0.18
C GLU A 18 4.85 1.00 0.58
N VAL A 19 3.79 0.37 0.09
CA VAL A 19 3.45 -1.02 0.38
C VAL A 19 3.53 -1.83 -0.91
N SER A 20 4.41 -2.83 -0.94
CA SER A 20 4.45 -3.79 -2.06
C SER A 20 3.30 -4.78 -1.91
N VAL A 21 2.48 -4.94 -2.94
CA VAL A 21 1.42 -5.96 -2.99
C VAL A 21 1.61 -6.90 -4.16
N GLU A 22 1.07 -8.09 -4.04
CA GLU A 22 1.06 -9.08 -5.12
C GLU A 22 -0.26 -9.02 -5.90
N LEU A 23 -0.16 -8.84 -7.21
CA LEU A 23 -1.28 -8.87 -8.14
C LEU A 23 -1.28 -10.16 -8.95
N THR A 24 -2.45 -10.73 -9.15
CA THR A 24 -2.65 -11.90 -10.00
C THR A 24 -3.04 -11.47 -11.40
N LEU A 25 -2.22 -11.85 -12.37
CA LEU A 25 -2.45 -11.68 -13.79
C LEU A 25 -3.14 -12.90 -14.37
N THR A 26 -4.20 -12.62 -15.10
CA THR A 26 -5.01 -13.53 -15.90
C THR A 26 -5.14 -12.96 -17.32
N GLU A 27 -5.70 -13.77 -18.24
CA GLU A 27 -5.87 -13.41 -19.66
C GLU A 27 -7.18 -12.67 -19.95
N ASP A 28 -8.05 -12.51 -18.95
CA ASP A 28 -9.29 -11.76 -19.11
C ASP A 28 -9.09 -10.24 -19.03
N GLU A 29 -10.08 -9.50 -19.52
CA GLU A 29 -10.06 -8.04 -19.67
C GLU A 29 -9.98 -7.26 -18.35
N TRP A 30 -10.27 -7.90 -17.21
CA TRP A 30 -10.30 -7.26 -15.88
C TRP A 30 -9.05 -7.54 -15.04
N SER A 31 -8.08 -8.27 -15.59
CA SER A 31 -6.72 -8.39 -15.05
C SER A 31 -6.06 -6.99 -14.91
N PRO A 32 -5.31 -6.69 -13.84
CA PRO A 32 -4.92 -7.57 -12.73
C PRO A 32 -5.88 -7.57 -11.53
N TYR A 33 -5.88 -8.68 -10.79
CA TYR A 33 -6.64 -8.86 -9.54
C TYR A 33 -5.77 -8.73 -8.30
N LEU A 34 -6.34 -8.18 -7.22
CA LEU A 34 -5.75 -8.18 -5.89
C LEU A 34 -6.45 -9.24 -5.03
N SER A 35 -5.68 -10.06 -4.30
CA SER A 35 -6.29 -11.00 -3.35
C SER A 35 -6.91 -10.24 -2.17
N VAL A 36 -7.88 -10.88 -1.50
CA VAL A 36 -8.50 -10.30 -0.28
C VAL A 36 -7.46 -10.08 0.82
N GLU A 37 -6.47 -10.97 0.95
CA GLU A 37 -5.38 -10.84 1.93
C GLU A 37 -4.50 -9.62 1.64
N GLU A 38 -4.11 -9.42 0.38
CA GLU A 38 -3.34 -8.25 -0.02
C GLU A 38 -4.16 -6.95 0.10
N ALA A 39 -5.49 -7.01 -0.07
CA ALA A 39 -6.37 -5.88 0.23
C ALA A 39 -6.39 -5.54 1.73
N TYR A 40 -6.54 -6.54 2.61
CA TYR A 40 -6.50 -6.34 4.06
C TYR A 40 -5.17 -5.75 4.54
N LYS A 41 -4.05 -6.15 3.92
CA LYS A 41 -2.74 -5.55 4.19
C LYS A 41 -2.76 -4.04 3.98
N LEU A 42 -3.36 -3.56 2.88
CA LEU A 42 -3.48 -2.13 2.61
C LEU A 42 -4.40 -1.43 3.62
N ASP A 43 -5.49 -2.07 4.04
CA ASP A 43 -6.41 -1.53 5.05
C ASP A 43 -5.76 -1.41 6.44
N ILE A 44 -4.97 -2.40 6.84
CA ILE A 44 -4.19 -2.36 8.09
C ILE A 44 -3.22 -1.18 8.07
N VAL A 45 -2.49 -0.99 6.96
CA VAL A 45 -1.55 0.14 6.83
C VAL A 45 -2.30 1.46 6.88
N ARG A 46 -3.43 1.58 6.17
CA ARG A 46 -4.26 2.78 6.17
C ARG A 46 -4.74 3.15 7.57
N GLU A 47 -5.26 2.19 8.33
CA GLU A 47 -5.73 2.44 9.70
C GLU A 47 -4.57 2.78 10.65
N ALA A 48 -3.41 2.12 10.50
CA ALA A 48 -2.22 2.41 11.29
C ALA A 48 -1.72 3.85 11.05
N LEU A 49 -1.61 4.27 9.79
CA LEU A 49 -1.22 5.65 9.45
C LEU A 49 -2.23 6.67 9.98
N ARG A 50 -3.53 6.41 9.82
CA ARG A 50 -4.60 7.29 10.32
C ARG A 50 -4.54 7.50 11.84
N ARG A 51 -4.12 6.49 12.60
CA ARG A 51 -3.91 6.57 14.05
C ARG A 51 -2.56 7.16 14.46
N GLY A 52 -1.68 7.46 13.50
CA GLY A 52 -0.30 7.85 13.77
C GLY A 52 0.60 6.71 14.24
N ASP A 53 0.16 5.45 14.15
CA ASP A 53 0.98 4.28 14.48
C ASP A 53 1.91 3.91 13.31
N VAL A 54 2.93 4.75 13.13
CA VAL A 54 3.97 4.58 12.11
C VAL A 54 4.70 3.25 12.26
N ARG A 55 4.86 2.75 13.49
CA ARG A 55 5.58 1.50 13.75
C ARG A 55 4.83 0.31 13.15
N SER A 56 3.52 0.24 13.31
CA SER A 56 2.71 -0.83 12.73
C SER A 56 2.68 -0.73 11.20
N ALA A 57 2.53 0.46 10.64
CA ALA A 57 2.58 0.66 9.18
C ALA A 57 3.94 0.26 8.59
N ALA A 58 5.05 0.58 9.26
CA ALA A 58 6.41 0.27 8.81
C ALA A 58 6.74 -1.23 8.75
N ARG A 59 5.92 -2.09 9.37
CA ARG A 59 6.07 -3.55 9.23
C ARG A 59 5.72 -4.05 7.82
N TYR A 60 4.93 -3.28 7.07
CA TYR A 60 4.43 -3.67 5.75
C TYR A 60 5.09 -2.90 4.60
N GLY A 61 5.95 -1.93 4.91
CA GLY A 61 6.53 -1.04 3.91
C GLY A 61 7.34 0.11 4.49
N ARG A 62 7.80 1.01 3.61
CA ARG A 62 8.51 2.23 4.02
C ARG A 62 7.50 3.34 4.27
N VAL A 63 7.59 4.00 5.42
CA VAL A 63 6.73 5.13 5.78
C VAL A 63 7.55 6.42 5.69
N PHE A 64 6.96 7.44 5.11
CA PHE A 64 7.54 8.76 4.90
C PHE A 64 6.62 9.83 5.49
N THR A 65 7.19 10.93 5.94
CA THR A 65 6.44 12.16 6.21
C THR A 65 6.44 13.00 4.92
N LEU A 66 5.26 13.49 4.54
CA LEU A 66 5.10 14.38 3.41
C LEU A 66 5.66 15.76 3.75
N MET A 67 6.63 16.20 2.95
CA MET A 67 7.20 17.54 3.05
C MET A 67 6.89 18.30 1.75
N PRO A 68 6.29 19.50 1.84
CA PRO A 68 6.06 20.31 0.65
C PRO A 68 7.39 20.72 0.04
N VAL A 69 7.49 20.64 -1.29
CA VAL A 69 8.62 21.16 -2.04
C VAL A 69 8.31 22.62 -2.41
N ALA A 70 9.19 23.55 -2.03
CA ALA A 70 9.05 24.95 -2.42
C ALA A 70 9.17 25.09 -3.95
N ALA A 71 8.33 25.96 -4.53
CA ALA A 71 8.28 26.23 -5.97
C ALA A 71 9.25 27.35 -6.40
#